data_AF-A0A0Q3H0Z7-F1
#
_entry.id   AF-A0A0Q3H0Z7-F1
#
_cell.length_a   1.000
_cell.length_b   1.000
_cell.length_c   1.000
_cell.angle_alpha   90.00
_cell.angle_beta   90.00
_cell.angle_gamma   90.00
#
_symmetry.space_group_name_H-M   'P 1'
#
loop_
_entity.id
_entity.type
_entity.pdbx_description
1 polymer ?
#
loop_
_entity_poly.entity_id
_entity_poly.type
_entity_poly.pdbx_seq_one_letter_code
_entity_poly.pdbx_strand_id
1 'polypeptide(L)'
;MYDFFVRWRGFDIRKSSRAGTSGGNNQGTGGGSSQGIGGGGGSSQDYTCGDYKYTTQLGCILKRQYPGVLKDADGELYPATTWADFYEKTNDQGETCAHKVKKEFWRLFTVADEHKREAARVLENYCRKRVRNIMYQVRVDAVKLHYENQGEILDDTLACRRELDENEYLNVRVEWCKKDVWPLLAAYWDSAEFKEKRSKAQDSCFGSENNAQNRGGSRPFTETQQYIEAIHGPEKATILNKYAVMKSGDGAVRKADVVAAAKGRKARPSTSDSY
;
A
#
# COMPACT_ATOMS: atom_id res chain seq x y z
N MET A 1 -1.15 -6.82 -12.08
CA MET A 1 0.29 -6.54 -11.89
C MET A 1 0.53 -5.12 -12.39
N TYR A 2 0.10 -4.15 -11.58
CA TYR A 2 0.06 -2.73 -11.93
C TYR A 2 1.43 -2.14 -11.70
N ASP A 3 2.06 -1.83 -12.83
CA ASP A 3 3.39 -1.31 -12.95
C ASP A 3 3.60 -0.07 -12.07
N PHE A 4 4.84 0.05 -11.64
CA PHE A 4 5.50 0.93 -10.68
C PHE A 4 5.27 2.46 -10.89
N PHE A 5 4.33 2.89 -11.73
CA PHE A 5 4.64 3.89 -12.73
C PHE A 5 3.85 5.21 -12.71
N VAL A 6 3.08 5.53 -11.68
CA VAL A 6 2.50 6.88 -11.62
C VAL A 6 2.78 7.53 -10.28
N ARG A 7 3.78 8.42 -10.29
CA ARG A 7 3.75 9.69 -9.52
C ARG A 7 4.37 9.63 -8.13
N TRP A 8 5.60 9.14 -8.09
CA TRP A 8 6.70 9.89 -7.51
C TRP A 8 6.88 11.24 -8.29
N ARG A 9 5.87 12.13 -8.29
CA ARG A 9 5.95 13.45 -8.97
C ARG A 9 6.31 14.51 -7.92
N GLY A 10 7.49 15.10 -7.90
CA GLY A 10 8.60 14.99 -8.82
C GLY A 10 9.89 15.06 -8.03
N PHE A 11 10.56 13.93 -7.98
CA PHE A 11 11.86 13.81 -7.38
C PHE A 11 12.69 12.92 -8.30
N ASP A 12 14.00 12.94 -8.14
CA ASP A 12 14.93 12.07 -8.86
C ASP A 12 15.72 11.26 -7.81
N ILE A 13 15.42 9.96 -7.64
CA ILE A 13 16.04 9.05 -6.66
C ILE A 13 16.95 8.27 -7.58
N ARG A 14 18.20 8.71 -7.64
CA ARG A 14 19.24 7.91 -8.27
C ARG A 14 19.56 6.79 -7.30
N LYS A 15 19.37 5.55 -7.75
CA LYS A 15 19.99 4.39 -7.12
C LYS A 15 21.51 4.59 -7.25
N SER A 16 22.22 4.66 -6.14
CA SER A 16 23.68 4.82 -6.15
C SER A 16 24.30 3.62 -6.87
N SER A 17 24.87 3.85 -8.06
CA SER A 17 25.73 2.90 -8.75
C SER A 17 27.17 3.38 -8.60
N ARG A 18 27.98 2.64 -7.83
CA ARG A 18 29.44 2.80 -7.82
C ARG A 18 30.05 1.86 -8.87
N ALA A 19 30.51 2.49 -9.95
CA ALA A 19 31.70 2.26 -10.79
C ALA A 19 32.12 0.84 -11.21
N GLY A 20 32.40 0.69 -12.51
CA GLY A 20 33.25 -0.38 -13.05
C GLY A 20 33.20 -0.48 -14.58
N THR A 21 33.82 0.47 -15.28
CA THR A 21 33.98 0.42 -16.75
C THR A 21 35.22 -0.41 -17.12
N SER A 22 35.02 -1.58 -17.73
CA SER A 22 35.92 -2.27 -18.70
C SER A 22 35.19 -3.55 -19.12
N GLY A 23 34.74 -3.77 -20.36
CA GLY A 23 35.51 -3.85 -21.59
C GLY A 23 35.95 -5.30 -21.84
N GLY A 24 35.33 -6.02 -22.77
CA GLY A 24 35.91 -7.24 -23.38
C GLY A 24 35.01 -8.47 -23.51
N ASN A 25 34.94 -9.02 -24.73
CA ASN A 25 34.15 -10.15 -25.21
C ASN A 25 34.67 -11.55 -24.79
N ASN A 26 33.71 -12.43 -24.48
CA ASN A 26 33.41 -13.78 -25.00
C ASN A 26 34.46 -14.93 -25.12
N GLN A 27 33.95 -16.13 -24.76
CA GLN A 27 34.32 -17.54 -25.08
C GLN A 27 35.27 -18.34 -24.15
N GLY A 28 34.83 -19.55 -23.77
CA GLY A 28 35.72 -20.70 -23.53
C GLY A 28 35.46 -21.57 -22.28
N THR A 29 34.75 -22.69 -22.49
CA THR A 29 34.84 -24.04 -21.86
C THR A 29 35.85 -24.37 -20.75
N GLY A 30 35.45 -25.23 -19.79
CA GLY A 30 36.34 -26.24 -19.17
C GLY A 30 36.32 -26.32 -17.64
N GLY A 31 36.07 -27.50 -17.08
CA GLY A 31 36.01 -27.76 -15.63
C GLY A 31 37.38 -27.85 -14.92
N GLY A 32 37.33 -27.87 -13.59
CA GLY A 32 38.49 -28.13 -12.73
C GLY A 32 38.29 -27.72 -11.28
N SER A 33 38.33 -28.71 -10.39
CA SER A 33 38.32 -28.60 -8.93
C SER A 33 39.60 -27.95 -8.41
N SER A 34 39.55 -27.13 -7.35
CA SER A 34 40.50 -27.12 -6.21
C SER A 34 40.18 -26.08 -5.14
N GLN A 35 40.18 -26.58 -3.90
CA GLN A 35 40.60 -26.04 -2.61
C GLN A 35 40.72 -24.51 -2.38
N GLY A 36 40.17 -24.09 -1.23
CA GLY A 36 39.99 -22.69 -0.86
C GLY A 36 41.17 -21.98 -0.21
N ILE A 37 40.96 -20.68 -0.02
CA ILE A 37 41.66 -19.83 0.94
C ILE A 37 40.60 -18.89 1.53
N GLY A 38 40.58 -18.81 2.86
CA GLY A 38 39.68 -17.95 3.63
C GLY A 38 40.03 -16.47 3.47
N GLY A 39 38.98 -15.65 3.38
CA GLY A 39 39.06 -14.20 3.46
C GLY A 39 37.71 -13.68 3.95
N GLY A 40 37.68 -13.23 5.20
CA GLY A 40 36.50 -12.62 5.81
C GLY A 40 36.07 -11.36 5.06
N GLY A 41 34.91 -11.41 4.45
CA GLY A 41 34.22 -10.28 3.83
C GLY A 41 32.75 -10.39 4.17
N GLY A 42 32.22 -9.38 4.88
CA GLY A 42 30.81 -9.32 5.27
C GLY A 42 29.91 -9.56 4.07
N SER A 43 29.07 -10.59 4.16
CA SER A 43 28.16 -10.97 3.09
C SER A 43 27.15 -9.85 2.87
N SER A 44 27.31 -9.16 1.74
CA SER A 44 26.22 -8.43 1.11
C SER A 44 25.16 -9.47 0.77
N GLN A 45 24.17 -9.64 1.64
CA GLN A 45 23.05 -10.54 1.39
C GLN A 45 22.42 -10.16 0.06
N ASP A 46 22.43 -11.12 -0.86
CA ASP A 46 21.83 -11.01 -2.17
C ASP A 46 20.31 -10.87 -2.00
N TYR A 47 19.77 -9.69 -2.33
CA TYR A 47 18.35 -9.36 -2.13
C TYR A 47 17.50 -9.71 -3.36
N THR A 48 17.88 -10.75 -4.09
CA THR A 48 17.08 -11.26 -5.21
C THR A 48 16.20 -12.42 -4.75
N CYS A 49 14.92 -12.08 -4.58
CA CYS A 49 13.79 -12.90 -5.04
C CYS A 49 13.69 -14.33 -4.50
N GLY A 50 13.36 -14.46 -3.20
CA GLY A 50 12.40 -15.49 -2.78
C GLY A 50 10.98 -14.96 -3.02
N ASP A 51 10.01 -15.84 -3.25
CA ASP A 51 8.59 -15.61 -3.62
C ASP A 51 7.76 -14.74 -2.63
N TYR A 52 8.27 -13.59 -2.22
CA TYR A 52 7.52 -12.64 -1.43
C TYR A 52 6.53 -11.90 -2.36
N LYS A 53 5.25 -12.26 -2.26
CA LYS A 53 4.07 -11.57 -2.85
C LYS A 53 3.97 -10.05 -2.54
N TYR A 54 4.93 -9.51 -1.79
CA TYR A 54 4.90 -8.19 -1.17
C TYR A 54 5.95 -7.27 -1.78
N THR A 55 5.62 -6.72 -2.95
CA THR A 55 6.54 -6.13 -3.95
C THR A 55 7.24 -4.81 -3.61
N THR A 56 7.29 -4.36 -2.35
CA THR A 56 7.97 -3.09 -2.00
C THR A 56 9.02 -3.26 -0.90
N GLN A 57 10.21 -2.69 -1.10
CA GLN A 57 11.31 -2.70 -0.11
C GLN A 57 10.83 -2.27 1.28
N LEU A 58 10.02 -1.21 1.34
CA LEU A 58 9.42 -0.74 2.59
C LEU A 58 8.50 -1.80 3.24
N GLY A 59 7.76 -2.57 2.44
CA GLY A 59 6.93 -3.65 2.96
C GLY A 59 7.75 -4.72 3.66
N CYS A 60 8.90 -5.10 3.10
CA CYS A 60 9.83 -6.04 3.73
C CYS A 60 10.40 -5.48 5.04
N ILE A 61 10.81 -4.21 5.05
CA ILE A 61 11.30 -3.53 6.25
C ILE A 61 10.22 -3.52 7.35
N LEU A 62 8.98 -3.16 7.00
CA LEU A 62 7.86 -3.10 7.94
C LEU A 62 7.56 -4.46 8.59
N LYS A 63 7.60 -5.55 7.81
CA LYS A 63 7.39 -6.90 8.35
C LYS A 63 8.50 -7.31 9.32
N ARG A 64 9.76 -7.04 8.95
CA ARG A 64 10.91 -7.39 9.79
C ARG A 64 10.92 -6.61 11.10
N GLN A 65 10.57 -5.33 11.05
CA GLN A 65 10.49 -4.46 12.22
C GLN A 65 9.12 -4.49 12.91
N TYR A 66 8.31 -5.53 12.65
CA TYR A 66 6.97 -5.62 13.20
C TYR A 66 7.00 -5.71 14.74
N PRO A 67 6.30 -4.79 15.47
CA PRO A 67 6.33 -4.75 16.93
C PRO A 67 5.81 -6.05 17.57
N GLY A 68 4.82 -6.68 16.95
CA GLY A 68 4.16 -7.87 17.50
C GLY A 68 3.11 -7.47 18.53
N VAL A 69 3.25 -8.01 19.74
CA VAL A 69 2.34 -7.77 20.86
C VAL A 69 2.68 -6.45 21.57
N LEU A 70 1.64 -5.66 21.84
CA LEU A 70 1.69 -4.42 22.62
C LEU A 70 0.77 -4.52 23.84
N LYS A 71 0.94 -3.58 24.77
CA LYS A 71 0.10 -3.40 25.96
C LYS A 71 -0.55 -2.02 25.89
N ASP A 72 -1.83 -1.94 26.19
CA ASP A 72 -2.51 -0.66 26.33
C ASP A 72 -2.33 -0.06 27.74
N ALA A 73 -3.02 1.04 28.02
CA ALA A 73 -2.94 1.74 29.30
C ALA A 73 -3.53 0.92 30.46
N ASP A 74 -4.48 0.03 30.17
CA ASP A 74 -5.14 -0.84 31.14
C ASP A 74 -4.32 -2.13 31.39
N GLY A 75 -3.28 -2.36 30.58
CA GLY A 75 -2.39 -3.51 30.66
C GLY A 75 -2.82 -4.68 29.77
N GLU A 76 -3.89 -4.52 29.00
CA GLU A 76 -4.42 -5.52 28.08
C GLU A 76 -3.53 -5.66 26.85
N LEU A 77 -3.38 -6.90 26.41
CA LEU A 77 -2.51 -7.25 25.29
C LEU A 77 -3.27 -7.11 23.97
N TYR A 78 -2.69 -6.39 23.01
CA TYR A 78 -3.26 -6.25 21.68
C TYR A 78 -2.20 -6.40 20.58
N PRO A 79 -2.59 -6.83 19.36
CA PRO A 79 -1.65 -6.94 18.26
C PRO A 79 -1.45 -5.56 17.61
N ALA A 80 -0.21 -5.23 17.24
CA ALA A 80 0.06 -4.02 16.49
C ALA A 80 -0.60 -4.08 15.08
N THR A 81 -1.60 -3.27 14.81
CA THR A 81 -2.32 -3.26 13.51
C THR A 81 -2.19 -1.93 12.77
N THR A 82 -1.67 -0.90 13.44
CA THR A 82 -1.54 0.46 12.90
C THR A 82 -0.10 0.91 12.83
N TRP A 83 0.15 2.01 12.12
CA TRP A 83 1.48 2.61 12.09
C TRP A 83 1.80 3.40 13.37
N ALA A 84 0.80 3.84 14.14
CA ALA A 84 1.02 4.48 15.42
C ALA A 84 1.65 3.48 16.42
N ASP A 85 1.18 2.24 16.39
CA ASP A 85 1.65 1.11 17.20
C ASP A 85 3.18 0.86 17.07
N PHE A 86 3.78 1.24 15.93
CA PHE A 86 5.23 1.12 15.73
C PHE A 86 6.04 2.11 16.59
N TYR A 87 5.40 3.10 17.20
CA TYR A 87 6.03 4.05 18.12
C TYR A 87 5.93 3.63 19.59
N GLU A 88 5.03 2.71 19.94
CA GLU A 88 4.73 2.38 21.35
C GLU A 88 5.87 1.64 22.04
N LYS A 89 6.59 0.77 21.31
CA LYS A 89 7.68 -0.02 21.87
C LYS A 89 9.04 0.57 21.53
N THR A 90 9.79 0.96 22.56
CA THR A 90 11.22 1.30 22.50
C THR A 90 12.09 0.11 22.88
N ASN A 91 13.30 0.05 22.31
CA ASN A 91 14.35 -0.87 22.78
C ASN A 91 15.18 -0.21 23.90
N ASP A 92 16.17 -0.93 24.41
CA ASP A 92 17.09 -0.46 25.46
C ASP A 92 17.86 0.81 25.07
N GLN A 93 17.96 1.11 23.77
CA GLN A 93 18.55 2.34 23.23
C GLN A 93 17.54 3.49 23.06
N GLY A 94 16.29 3.33 23.48
CA GLY A 94 15.21 4.32 23.30
C GLY A 94 14.69 4.43 21.86
N GLU A 95 15.11 3.56 20.95
CA GLU A 95 14.73 3.56 19.53
C GLU A 95 13.46 2.73 19.31
N THR A 96 12.42 3.35 18.75
CA THR A 96 11.16 2.67 18.42
C THR A 96 11.27 1.84 17.14
N CYS A 97 10.32 0.92 16.92
CA CYS A 97 10.21 0.16 15.67
C CYS A 97 10.05 1.10 14.45
N ALA A 98 9.27 2.17 14.59
CA ALA A 98 9.11 3.18 13.54
C ALA A 98 10.43 3.88 13.19
N HIS A 99 11.26 4.19 14.19
CA HIS A 99 12.59 4.77 13.96
C HIS A 99 13.48 3.81 13.17
N LYS A 100 13.49 2.51 13.52
CA LYS A 100 14.24 1.48 12.78
C LYS A 100 13.82 1.39 11.32
N VAL A 101 12.51 1.37 11.07
CA VAL A 101 11.94 1.36 9.70
C VAL A 101 12.42 2.55 8.90
N LYS A 102 12.31 3.77 9.45
CA LYS A 102 12.74 5.00 8.77
C LYS A 102 14.24 5.04 8.54
N LYS A 103 15.04 4.71 9.56
CA LYS A 103 16.50 4.66 9.48
C LYS A 103 16.96 3.71 8.40
N GLU A 104 16.37 2.52 8.34
CA GLU A 104 16.68 1.55 7.30
C GLU A 104 16.24 2.02 5.92
N PHE A 105 15.05 2.61 5.81
CA PHE A 105 14.60 3.20 4.55
C PHE A 105 15.58 4.27 4.05
N TRP A 106 15.96 5.23 4.89
CA TRP A 106 16.91 6.30 4.52
C TRP A 106 18.35 5.83 4.34
N ARG A 107 18.70 4.63 4.84
CA ARG A 107 19.97 3.97 4.49
C ARG A 107 19.99 3.52 3.03
N LEU A 108 18.83 3.14 2.48
CA LEU A 108 18.69 2.63 1.11
C LEU A 108 18.36 3.72 0.09
N PHE A 109 17.71 4.80 0.54
CA PHE A 109 17.23 5.87 -0.33
C PHE A 109 17.78 7.23 0.11
N THR A 110 18.20 8.02 -0.86
CA THR A 110 18.67 9.40 -0.65
C THR A 110 17.72 10.38 -1.32
N VAL A 111 17.57 11.56 -0.73
CA VAL A 111 16.76 12.66 -1.30
C VAL A 111 17.55 13.96 -1.17
N ALA A 112 17.38 14.86 -2.14
CA ALA A 112 17.95 16.19 -2.10
C ALA A 112 17.54 16.95 -0.82
N ASP A 113 18.41 17.83 -0.32
CA ASP A 113 18.23 18.49 0.98
C ASP A 113 16.98 19.35 1.06
N GLU A 114 16.68 20.07 -0.01
CA GLU A 114 15.55 21.00 -0.17
C GLU A 114 14.16 20.36 0.02
N HIS A 115 14.16 19.05 0.18
CA HIS A 115 13.03 18.19 -0.05
C HIS A 115 12.89 17.08 1.00
N LYS A 116 13.90 16.89 1.86
CA LYS A 116 13.92 15.90 2.94
C LYS A 116 12.64 15.94 3.79
N ARG A 117 12.14 17.14 4.08
CA ARG A 117 10.94 17.33 4.90
C ARG A 117 9.68 16.75 4.24
N GLU A 118 9.46 17.04 2.96
CA GLU A 118 8.28 16.53 2.25
C GLU A 118 8.40 15.02 2.02
N ALA A 119 9.60 14.54 1.68
CA ALA A 119 9.85 13.11 1.52
C ALA A 119 9.58 12.32 2.81
N ALA A 120 9.96 12.88 3.98
CA ALA A 120 9.63 12.30 5.29
C ALA A 120 8.11 12.27 5.54
N ARG A 121 7.39 13.34 5.20
CA ARG A 121 5.93 13.41 5.33
C ARG A 121 5.22 12.41 4.42
N VAL A 122 5.72 12.22 3.20
CA VAL A 122 5.19 11.23 2.25
C VAL A 122 5.46 9.82 2.76
N LEU A 123 6.67 9.55 3.27
CA LEU A 123 7.03 8.26 3.86
C LEU A 123 6.08 7.89 5.01
N GLU A 124 5.79 8.82 5.91
CA GLU A 124 4.81 8.62 7.00
C GLU A 124 3.44 8.17 6.51
N ASN A 125 2.88 8.90 5.55
CA ASN A 125 1.58 8.57 4.97
C ASN A 125 1.60 7.21 4.27
N TYR A 126 2.71 6.91 3.61
CA TYR A 126 2.89 5.65 2.91
C TYR A 126 3.04 4.47 3.88
N CYS A 127 3.78 4.62 4.99
CA CYS A 127 3.84 3.64 6.08
C CYS A 127 2.45 3.35 6.65
N ARG A 128 1.66 4.39 6.97
CA ARG A 128 0.28 4.23 7.48
C ARG A 128 -0.61 3.44 6.52
N LYS A 129 -0.50 3.69 5.22
CA LYS A 129 -1.23 2.91 4.21
C LYS A 129 -0.70 1.48 4.12
N ARG A 130 0.62 1.32 4.13
CA ARG A 130 1.27 0.02 3.91
C ARG A 130 1.06 -0.94 5.07
N VAL A 131 1.12 -0.49 6.32
CA VAL A 131 0.83 -1.33 7.50
C VAL A 131 -0.59 -1.88 7.43
N ARG A 132 -1.60 -1.04 7.18
CA ARG A 132 -2.99 -1.48 6.99
C ARG A 132 -3.11 -2.54 5.89
N ASN A 133 -2.45 -2.31 4.76
CA ASN A 133 -2.46 -3.27 3.66
C ASN A 133 -1.77 -4.59 4.03
N ILE A 134 -0.67 -4.55 4.78
CA ILE A 134 0.03 -5.75 5.26
C ILE A 134 -0.91 -6.55 6.16
N MET A 135 -1.56 -5.94 7.14
CA MET A 135 -2.48 -6.64 8.05
C MET A 135 -3.66 -7.28 7.31
N TYR A 136 -4.23 -6.55 6.35
CA TYR A 136 -5.27 -7.10 5.48
C TYR A 136 -4.77 -8.32 4.68
N GLN A 137 -3.56 -8.24 4.12
CA GLN A 137 -2.99 -9.34 3.33
C GLN A 137 -2.65 -10.56 4.17
N VAL A 138 -2.19 -10.40 5.43
CA VAL A 138 -1.97 -11.54 6.33
C VAL A 138 -3.24 -12.34 6.51
N ARG A 139 -4.36 -11.65 6.77
CA ARG A 139 -5.65 -12.31 6.94
C ARG A 139 -6.05 -13.06 5.67
N VAL A 140 -5.90 -12.45 4.50
CA VAL A 140 -6.21 -13.09 3.21
C VAL A 140 -5.32 -14.30 2.95
N ASP A 141 -4.03 -14.22 3.27
CA ASP A 141 -3.10 -15.34 3.13
C ASP A 141 -3.43 -16.47 4.13
N ALA A 142 -3.88 -16.15 5.35
CA ALA A 142 -4.36 -17.14 6.31
C ALA A 142 -5.60 -17.88 5.79
N VAL A 143 -6.56 -17.15 5.22
CA VAL A 143 -7.74 -17.74 4.56
C VAL A 143 -7.30 -18.70 3.45
N LYS A 144 -6.38 -18.27 2.58
CA LYS A 144 -5.88 -19.15 1.50
C LYS A 144 -5.25 -20.41 2.06
N LEU A 145 -4.39 -20.29 3.07
CA LEU A 145 -3.73 -21.42 3.69
C LEU A 145 -4.72 -22.40 4.32
N HIS A 146 -5.80 -21.91 4.93
CA HIS A 146 -6.86 -22.74 5.49
C HIS A 146 -7.56 -23.60 4.43
N TYR A 147 -7.99 -23.00 3.32
CA TYR A 147 -8.65 -23.72 2.24
C TYR A 147 -7.67 -24.60 1.45
N GLU A 148 -6.42 -24.16 1.28
CA GLU A 148 -5.38 -24.95 0.63
C GLU A 148 -5.06 -26.23 1.42
N ASN A 149 -5.04 -26.15 2.76
CA ASN A 149 -4.93 -27.33 3.64
C ASN A 149 -6.10 -28.32 3.50
N GLN A 150 -7.25 -27.87 2.98
CA GLN A 150 -8.42 -28.70 2.66
C GLN A 150 -8.45 -29.14 1.18
N GLY A 151 -7.46 -28.75 0.38
CA GLY A 151 -7.35 -29.07 -1.05
C GLY A 151 -8.03 -28.06 -1.99
N GLU A 152 -8.51 -26.92 -1.50
CA GLU A 152 -9.12 -25.86 -2.32
C GLU A 152 -8.17 -24.66 -2.48
N ILE A 153 -7.81 -24.33 -3.72
CA ILE A 153 -6.96 -23.17 -4.02
C ILE A 153 -7.83 -21.94 -4.28
N LEU A 154 -7.78 -20.97 -3.37
CA LEU A 154 -8.52 -19.71 -3.51
C LEU A 154 -7.70 -18.59 -4.14
N ASP A 155 -8.33 -17.85 -5.06
CA ASP A 155 -7.80 -16.56 -5.52
C ASP A 155 -7.95 -15.47 -4.44
N ASP A 156 -7.34 -14.30 -4.65
CA ASP A 156 -7.42 -13.18 -3.69
C ASP A 156 -8.86 -12.65 -3.53
N THR A 157 -9.70 -12.76 -4.56
CA THR A 157 -11.05 -12.22 -4.60
C THR A 157 -12.00 -13.05 -3.74
N LEU A 158 -11.89 -14.37 -3.83
CA LEU A 158 -12.66 -15.34 -3.06
C LEU A 158 -12.16 -15.38 -1.62
N ALA A 159 -10.84 -15.41 -1.39
CA ALA A 159 -10.28 -15.38 -0.04
C ALA A 159 -10.60 -14.06 0.70
N CYS A 160 -10.71 -12.94 -0.01
CA CYS A 160 -11.19 -11.68 0.54
C CYS A 160 -12.63 -11.77 1.08
N ARG A 161 -13.47 -12.65 0.55
CA ARG A 161 -14.89 -12.77 0.94
C ARG A 161 -15.11 -13.73 2.10
N ARG A 162 -14.27 -14.75 2.25
CA ARG A 162 -14.41 -15.74 3.32
C ARG A 162 -14.08 -15.12 4.68
N GLU A 163 -14.79 -15.61 5.68
CA GLU A 163 -14.56 -15.38 7.10
C GLU A 163 -14.14 -16.72 7.69
N LEU A 164 -13.16 -16.67 8.58
CA LEU A 164 -12.80 -17.78 9.44
C LEU A 164 -13.13 -17.39 10.87
N ASP A 165 -13.39 -18.37 11.71
CA ASP A 165 -13.46 -18.19 13.16
C ASP A 165 -12.06 -18.16 13.80
N GLU A 166 -12.00 -17.82 15.09
CA GLU A 166 -10.73 -17.77 15.83
C GLU A 166 -9.95 -19.09 15.79
N ASN A 167 -10.63 -20.23 15.96
CA ASN A 167 -9.99 -21.55 16.00
C ASN A 167 -9.43 -21.94 14.64
N GLU A 168 -10.16 -21.65 13.57
CA GLU A 168 -9.72 -21.83 12.19
C GLU A 168 -8.46 -21.00 11.93
N TYR A 169 -8.42 -19.73 12.33
CA TYR A 169 -7.21 -18.90 12.22
C TYR A 169 -6.04 -19.47 13.03
N LEU A 170 -6.27 -19.94 14.27
CA LEU A 170 -5.23 -20.51 15.13
C LEU A 170 -4.55 -21.74 14.48
N ASN A 171 -5.29 -22.50 13.68
CA ASN A 171 -4.77 -23.66 12.95
C ASN A 171 -3.94 -23.31 11.71
N VAL A 172 -4.02 -22.07 11.20
CA VAL A 172 -3.35 -21.64 9.96
C VAL A 172 -2.47 -20.40 10.11
N ARG A 173 -1.39 -20.52 10.88
CA ARG A 173 -0.43 -19.42 11.07
C ARG A 173 0.36 -19.09 9.80
N VAL A 174 0.31 -17.82 9.40
CA VAL A 174 1.20 -17.28 8.35
C VAL A 174 2.63 -17.15 8.88
N GLU A 175 3.59 -17.73 8.17
CA GLU A 175 4.97 -17.97 8.66
C GLU A 175 5.69 -16.73 9.22
N TRP A 176 5.56 -15.59 8.55
CA TRP A 176 6.29 -14.38 8.95
C TRP A 176 5.72 -13.71 10.21
N CYS A 177 4.46 -13.99 10.58
CA CYS A 177 3.88 -13.49 11.82
C CYS A 177 4.38 -14.32 13.00
N LYS A 178 4.83 -13.65 14.06
CA LYS A 178 5.33 -14.32 15.26
C LYS A 178 4.23 -15.16 15.94
N LYS A 179 4.62 -16.21 16.66
CA LYS A 179 3.67 -17.16 17.29
C LYS A 179 2.88 -16.53 18.44
N ASP A 180 3.48 -15.59 19.16
CA ASP A 180 2.91 -14.88 20.31
C ASP A 180 1.79 -13.90 19.91
N VAL A 181 1.94 -13.22 18.78
CA VAL A 181 0.95 -12.25 18.28
C VAL A 181 -0.20 -12.89 17.51
N TRP A 182 -0.04 -14.13 17.05
CA TRP A 182 -1.03 -14.79 16.20
C TRP A 182 -2.39 -14.99 16.87
N PRO A 183 -2.49 -15.47 18.12
CA PRO A 183 -3.78 -15.59 18.81
C PRO A 183 -4.50 -14.25 18.96
N LEU A 184 -3.75 -13.18 19.26
CA LEU A 184 -4.31 -11.84 19.37
C LEU A 184 -4.84 -11.33 18.03
N LEU A 185 -4.17 -11.66 16.91
CA LEU A 185 -4.67 -11.33 15.58
C LEU A 185 -5.92 -12.15 15.21
N ALA A 186 -5.96 -13.43 15.58
CA ALA A 186 -7.12 -14.30 15.36
C ALA A 186 -8.35 -13.76 16.10
N ALA A 187 -8.22 -13.48 17.40
CA ALA A 187 -9.27 -12.86 18.22
C ALA A 187 -9.69 -11.49 17.65
N TYR A 188 -8.73 -10.66 17.22
CA TYR A 188 -9.02 -9.37 16.60
C TYR A 188 -9.84 -9.51 15.31
N TRP A 189 -9.52 -10.46 14.43
CA TRP A 189 -10.27 -10.67 13.19
C TRP A 189 -11.61 -11.36 13.40
N ASP A 190 -11.76 -12.16 14.45
CA ASP A 190 -13.02 -12.79 14.82
C ASP A 190 -13.97 -11.85 15.59
N SER A 191 -13.44 -10.74 16.13
CA SER A 191 -14.22 -9.74 16.87
C SER A 191 -15.39 -9.17 16.06
N ALA A 192 -16.51 -8.95 16.75
CA ALA A 192 -17.72 -8.37 16.16
C ALA A 192 -17.45 -6.99 15.53
N GLU A 193 -16.64 -6.16 16.19
CA GLU A 193 -16.26 -4.84 15.69
C GLU A 193 -15.53 -4.90 14.34
N PHE A 194 -14.60 -5.85 14.21
CA PHE A 194 -13.87 -6.03 12.96
C PHE A 194 -14.80 -6.53 11.85
N LYS A 195 -15.64 -7.53 12.13
CA LYS A 195 -16.62 -8.06 11.18
C LYS A 195 -17.61 -7.00 10.73
N GLU A 196 -18.13 -6.18 11.63
CA GLU A 196 -19.05 -5.08 11.27
C GLU A 196 -18.35 -4.03 10.38
N LYS A 197 -17.17 -3.58 10.77
CA LYS A 197 -16.39 -2.60 10.00
C LYS A 197 -16.05 -3.12 8.61
N ARG A 198 -15.72 -4.41 8.53
CA ARG A 198 -15.43 -5.11 7.27
C ARG A 198 -16.68 -5.25 6.41
N SER A 199 -17.79 -5.69 6.98
CA SER A 199 -19.07 -5.85 6.29
C SER A 199 -19.49 -4.53 5.64
N LYS A 200 -19.48 -3.41 6.39
CA LYS A 200 -19.72 -2.07 5.84
C LYS A 200 -18.77 -1.69 4.72
N ALA A 201 -17.49 -2.04 4.84
CA ALA A 201 -16.51 -1.77 3.78
C ALA A 201 -16.75 -2.64 2.54
N GLN A 202 -17.13 -3.91 2.71
CA GLN A 202 -17.52 -4.80 1.62
C GLN A 202 -18.79 -4.29 0.94
N ASP A 203 -19.82 -3.95 1.69
CA ASP A 203 -21.07 -3.37 1.19
C ASP A 203 -20.82 -2.06 0.43
N SER A 204 -19.93 -1.20 0.92
CA SER A 204 -19.53 0.00 0.19
C SER A 204 -18.75 -0.30 -1.10
N CYS A 205 -18.02 -1.41 -1.17
CA CYS A 205 -17.25 -1.80 -2.35
C CYS A 205 -18.09 -2.58 -3.37
N PHE A 206 -19.14 -3.27 -2.93
CA PHE A 206 -19.97 -4.16 -3.77
C PHE A 206 -21.39 -3.62 -4.01
N GLY A 207 -21.88 -2.70 -3.19
CA GLY A 207 -23.24 -2.14 -3.23
C GLY A 207 -23.44 -1.01 -4.24
N SER A 208 -22.39 -0.56 -4.94
CA SER A 208 -22.57 0.32 -6.08
C SER A 208 -22.82 -0.51 -7.34
N GLU A 209 -24.09 -0.61 -7.75
CA GLU A 209 -24.52 -1.09 -9.08
C GLU A 209 -23.90 -0.25 -10.22
N ASN A 210 -23.36 0.92 -9.86
CA ASN A 210 -22.47 1.69 -10.70
C ASN A 210 -21.14 0.94 -10.88
N ASN A 211 -21.12 0.11 -11.92
CA ASN A 211 -19.93 -0.30 -12.67
C ASN A 211 -19.18 0.90 -13.29
N ALA A 212 -18.93 1.94 -12.51
CA ALA A 212 -17.79 2.83 -12.71
C ALA A 212 -16.52 2.05 -12.31
N GLN A 213 -16.33 0.87 -12.93
CA GLN A 213 -15.00 0.42 -13.27
C GLN A 213 -14.27 1.65 -13.80
N ASN A 214 -13.05 1.84 -13.34
CA ASN A 214 -12.13 2.84 -13.86
C ASN A 214 -11.95 2.66 -15.38
N ARG A 215 -12.92 3.11 -16.20
CA ARG A 215 -12.84 3.19 -17.66
C ARG A 215 -11.98 4.38 -18.10
N GLY A 216 -11.28 5.02 -17.16
CA GLY A 216 -10.29 6.04 -17.44
C GLY A 216 -9.03 5.52 -18.15
N GLY A 217 -8.87 4.20 -18.28
CA GLY A 217 -7.69 3.59 -18.92
C GLY A 217 -7.87 3.11 -20.36
N SER A 218 -9.10 3.04 -20.90
CA SER A 218 -9.32 2.31 -22.17
C SER A 218 -10.15 3.06 -23.20
N ARG A 219 -10.77 4.20 -22.86
CA ARG A 219 -11.55 4.97 -23.82
C ARG A 219 -10.63 5.96 -24.54
N PRO A 220 -10.53 5.91 -25.88
CA PRO A 220 -9.83 6.96 -26.62
C PRO A 220 -10.43 8.33 -26.32
N PHE A 221 -9.62 9.36 -26.50
CA PHE A 221 -9.94 10.75 -26.16
C PHE A 221 -11.27 11.22 -26.78
N THR A 222 -11.62 10.73 -27.96
CA THR A 222 -12.86 11.02 -28.69
C THR A 222 -14.08 10.35 -28.05
N GLU A 223 -14.01 9.06 -27.72
CA GLU A 223 -15.09 8.33 -27.04
C GLU A 223 -15.39 8.88 -25.65
N THR A 224 -14.37 9.35 -24.93
CA THR A 224 -14.58 10.01 -23.64
C THR A 224 -15.34 11.34 -23.82
N GLN A 225 -15.14 12.05 -24.93
CA GLN A 225 -15.91 13.26 -25.23
C GLN A 225 -17.38 12.93 -25.46
N GLN A 226 -17.65 12.02 -26.38
CA GLN A 226 -19.01 11.62 -26.75
C GLN A 226 -19.78 11.09 -25.54
N TYR A 227 -19.10 10.35 -24.66
CA TYR A 227 -19.69 9.91 -23.39
C TYR A 227 -20.06 11.09 -22.48
N ILE A 228 -19.18 12.07 -22.31
CA ILE A 228 -19.47 13.24 -21.46
C ILE A 228 -20.57 14.09 -22.09
N GLU A 229 -20.59 14.25 -23.42
CA GLU A 229 -21.66 14.94 -24.16
C GLU A 229 -23.01 14.25 -23.94
N ALA A 230 -23.05 12.92 -24.05
CA ALA A 230 -24.27 12.14 -23.91
C ALA A 230 -24.84 12.12 -22.48
N ILE A 231 -23.97 12.11 -21.46
CA ILE A 231 -24.40 11.97 -20.06
C ILE A 231 -24.56 13.33 -19.37
N HIS A 232 -23.68 14.29 -19.66
CA HIS A 232 -23.56 15.56 -18.94
C HIS A 232 -23.85 16.78 -19.83
N GLY A 233 -24.07 16.58 -21.13
CA GLY A 233 -24.33 17.64 -22.11
C GLY A 233 -23.06 18.23 -22.74
N PRO A 234 -23.20 18.91 -23.89
CA PRO A 234 -22.06 19.42 -24.67
C PRO A 234 -21.23 20.46 -23.93
N GLU A 235 -21.84 21.27 -23.07
CA GLU A 235 -21.16 22.28 -22.25
C GLU A 235 -20.14 21.66 -21.28
N LYS A 236 -20.38 20.43 -20.83
CA LYS A 236 -19.53 19.72 -19.88
C LYS A 236 -18.46 18.87 -20.55
N ALA A 237 -18.54 18.65 -21.86
CA ALA A 237 -17.59 17.87 -22.65
C ALA A 237 -16.29 18.62 -23.00
N THR A 238 -15.88 19.52 -22.10
CA THR A 238 -14.64 20.27 -22.25
C THR A 238 -13.42 19.35 -22.19
N ILE A 239 -12.32 19.81 -22.78
CA ILE A 239 -11.02 19.14 -22.72
C ILE A 239 -10.61 18.89 -21.25
N LEU A 240 -10.84 19.86 -20.37
CA LEU A 240 -10.53 19.77 -18.93
C LEU A 240 -11.33 18.68 -18.22
N ASN A 241 -12.64 18.63 -18.43
CA ASN A 241 -13.49 17.58 -17.85
C ASN A 241 -13.16 16.21 -18.41
N LYS A 242 -12.85 16.13 -19.71
CA LYS A 242 -12.37 14.90 -20.34
C LYS A 242 -11.08 14.40 -19.69
N TYR A 243 -10.08 15.26 -19.48
CA TYR A 243 -8.87 14.90 -18.75
C TYR A 243 -9.17 14.48 -17.31
N ALA A 244 -10.12 15.14 -16.65
CA ALA A 244 -10.53 14.79 -15.30
C ALA A 244 -11.19 13.39 -15.24
N VAL A 245 -12.05 13.07 -16.20
CA VAL A 245 -12.73 11.76 -16.34
C VAL A 245 -11.75 10.65 -16.69
N MET A 246 -10.85 10.86 -17.66
CA MET A 246 -9.81 9.87 -18.00
C MET A 246 -8.91 9.58 -16.80
N LYS A 247 -8.59 10.60 -16.00
CA LYS A 247 -7.67 10.46 -14.88
C LYS A 247 -8.31 9.92 -13.60
N SER A 248 -9.57 10.28 -13.35
CA SER A 248 -10.20 10.11 -12.02
C SER A 248 -11.63 9.55 -12.09
N GLY A 249 -12.09 9.15 -13.28
CA GLY A 249 -13.43 8.65 -13.53
C GLY A 249 -14.50 9.75 -13.62
N ASP A 250 -15.71 9.34 -14.02
CA ASP A 250 -16.88 10.21 -14.24
C ASP A 250 -17.28 11.04 -13.00
N GLY A 251 -16.95 10.53 -11.80
CA GLY A 251 -17.19 11.25 -10.54
C GLY A 251 -16.46 12.59 -10.42
N ALA A 252 -15.47 12.87 -11.27
CA ALA A 252 -14.78 14.16 -11.30
C ALA A 252 -15.66 15.31 -11.84
N VAL A 253 -16.52 15.02 -12.82
CA VAL A 253 -17.44 16.02 -13.41
C VAL A 253 -18.51 16.40 -12.40
N ARG A 254 -19.10 15.40 -11.72
CA ARG A 254 -20.11 15.61 -10.68
C ARG A 254 -19.57 16.40 -9.49
N LYS A 255 -18.30 16.18 -9.11
CA LYS A 255 -17.63 16.97 -8.06
C LYS A 255 -17.44 18.43 -8.47
N ALA A 256 -17.16 18.72 -9.74
CA ALA A 256 -17.07 20.09 -10.23
C ALA A 256 -18.41 20.83 -10.09
N ASP A 257 -19.53 20.15 -10.36
CA ASP A 257 -20.87 20.70 -10.18
C ASP A 257 -21.18 21.04 -8.72
N VAL A 258 -20.84 20.13 -7.79
CA VAL A 258 -21.02 20.36 -6.35
C VAL A 258 -20.18 21.54 -5.85
N VAL A 259 -18.95 21.67 -6.34
CA VAL A 259 -18.06 22.79 -5.99
C VAL A 259 -18.54 24.12 -6.60
N ALA A 260 -19.04 24.11 -7.84
CA ALA A 260 -19.61 25.29 -8.50
C ALA A 260 -20.89 25.75 -7.80
N ALA A 261 -21.79 24.83 -7.44
CA ALA A 261 -23.01 25.13 -6.69
C ALA A 261 -22.71 25.68 -5.29
N ALA A 262 -21.68 25.17 -4.62
CA ALA A 262 -21.22 25.69 -3.33
C ALA A 262 -20.62 27.11 -3.41
N LYS A 263 -20.01 27.46 -4.55
CA LYS A 263 -19.46 28.81 -4.80
C LYS A 263 -20.56 29.82 -5.20
N GLY A 264 -21.57 29.40 -5.98
CA GLY A 264 -22.70 30.26 -6.36
C GLY A 264 -23.53 30.74 -5.17
N ARG A 265 -23.67 29.93 -4.11
CA ARG A 265 -24.37 30.32 -2.87
C ARG A 265 -23.61 31.34 -2.00
N LYS A 266 -22.34 31.65 -2.31
CA LYS A 266 -21.53 32.62 -1.55
C LYS A 266 -21.48 34.02 -2.18
N ALA A 267 -22.23 34.28 -3.25
CA ALA A 267 -22.36 35.63 -3.80
C ALA A 267 -23.27 36.48 -2.89
N ARG A 268 -22.69 37.43 -2.17
CA ARG A 268 -23.39 38.42 -1.32
C ARG A 268 -24.19 39.36 -2.24
N PRO A 269 -25.46 39.68 -1.95
CA PRO A 269 -26.20 40.65 -2.77
C PRO A 269 -25.54 42.03 -2.64
N SER A 270 -25.25 42.63 -3.79
CA SER A 270 -24.75 44.01 -3.90
C SER A 270 -25.91 44.96 -3.62
N THR A 271 -25.98 45.51 -2.41
CA THR A 271 -26.82 46.68 -2.12
C THR A 271 -26.06 47.92 -2.57
N SER A 272 -26.42 48.44 -3.74
CA SER A 272 -26.12 49.82 -4.13
C SER A 272 -27.19 50.72 -3.54
N ASP A 273 -26.88 51.41 -2.44
CA ASP A 273 -27.63 52.60 -2.04
C ASP A 273 -26.73 53.81 -2.25
N SER A 274 -27.19 54.67 -3.14
CA SER A 274 -26.70 56.01 -3.43
C SER A 274 -26.92 56.95 -2.25
N TYR A 275 -25.89 57.74 -1.92
CA TYR A 275 -26.01 59.04 -1.26
C TYR A 275 -25.22 60.07 -2.05
#